data_AF-A0A8H3J5S6-F1
#
_entry.id   AF-A0A8H3J5S6-F1
#
_cell.length_a   1.000
_cell.length_b   1.000
_cell.length_c   1.000
_cell.angle_alpha   90.00
_cell.angle_beta   90.00
_cell.angle_gamma   90.00
#
_symmetry.space_group_name_H-M   'P 1'
#
loop_
_entity.id
_entity.type
_entity.pdbx_description
1 polymer ?
#
loop_
_entity_poly.entity_id
_entity_poly.type
_entity_poly.pdbx_seq_one_letter_code
_entity_poly.pdbx_strand_id
1 'polypeptide(L)'
;MIALFRHYLQCWQRHERTTTTDLETGKIEEYESGYPRFTALLSAHRPWLICRRFDKLRARIVLLKQDKLSLLEQRLERVDHEETSLLFLGKSRCDGNRDRLSTLSEIEAALADY
;
A
#
# COMPACT_ATOMS: atom_id res chain seq x y z
N MET A 1 -17.72 3.41 -12.23
CA MET A 1 -17.91 3.97 -10.87
C MET A 1 -19.06 3.33 -10.08
N ILE A 2 -20.19 2.96 -10.69
CA ILE A 2 -21.32 2.28 -10.00
C ILE A 2 -21.05 0.79 -9.71
N ALA A 3 -20.27 0.10 -10.56
CA ALA A 3 -19.98 -1.33 -10.42
C ALA A 3 -19.11 -1.67 -9.19
N LEU A 4 -18.15 -0.82 -8.84
CA LEU A 4 -17.31 -1.00 -7.65
C LEU A 4 -18.14 -0.85 -6.36
N PHE A 5 -19.08 0.10 -6.33
CA PHE A 5 -19.96 0.31 -5.18
C PHE A 5 -20.88 -0.90 -4.92
N ARG A 6 -21.38 -1.55 -5.99
CA ARG A 6 -22.11 -2.82 -5.87
C ARG A 6 -21.24 -3.95 -5.35
N HIS A 7 -20.00 -4.06 -5.80
CA HIS A 7 -19.10 -5.12 -5.33
C HIS A 7 -18.75 -4.96 -3.84
N TYR A 8 -18.52 -3.73 -3.38
CA TYR A 8 -18.30 -3.43 -1.96
C TYR A 8 -19.53 -3.74 -1.08
N LEU A 9 -20.75 -3.45 -1.55
CA LEU A 9 -21.99 -3.85 -0.85
C LEU A 9 -22.17 -5.38 -0.85
N GLN A 10 -21.80 -6.06 -1.93
CA GLN A 10 -21.95 -7.51 -2.05
C GLN A 10 -20.93 -8.29 -1.19
N CYS A 11 -19.71 -7.75 -1.01
CA CYS A 11 -18.76 -8.24 -0.01
C CYS A 11 -19.25 -8.04 1.42
N TRP A 12 -19.99 -6.97 1.70
CA TRP A 12 -20.62 -6.72 2.99
C TRP A 12 -21.77 -7.73 3.25
N GLN A 13 -22.67 -7.91 2.29
CA GLN A 13 -23.83 -8.81 2.38
C GLN A 13 -23.49 -10.32 2.33
N ARG A 14 -22.35 -10.70 1.73
CA ARG A 14 -21.86 -12.09 1.77
C ARG A 14 -21.27 -12.44 3.13
N HIS A 15 -20.83 -11.45 3.90
CA HIS A 15 -20.20 -11.63 5.20
C HIS A 15 -21.19 -11.71 6.37
N GLU A 16 -22.45 -11.32 6.16
CA GLU A 16 -23.56 -11.45 7.12
C GLU A 16 -24.22 -12.85 7.07
N ARG A 17 -23.95 -13.67 6.04
CA ARG A 17 -24.61 -14.99 5.87
C ARG A 17 -23.86 -16.17 6.47
N THR A 18 -22.62 -16.01 6.91
CA THR A 18 -21.82 -17.07 7.56
C THR A 18 -21.77 -16.93 9.09
N THR A 19 -22.82 -16.38 9.70
CA THR A 19 -22.77 -15.88 11.09
C THR A 19 -23.19 -16.84 12.19
N THR A 20 -23.42 -18.14 11.93
CA THR A 20 -23.99 -18.97 13.01
C THR A 20 -23.41 -20.37 13.17
N THR A 21 -22.51 -20.81 12.30
CA THR A 21 -21.87 -22.12 12.41
C THR A 21 -20.39 -21.99 12.02
N ASP A 22 -19.50 -22.52 12.85
CA ASP A 22 -18.07 -22.79 12.56
C ASP A 22 -17.03 -21.78 13.06
N LEU A 23 -17.20 -21.26 14.28
CA LEU A 23 -16.07 -21.22 15.20
C LEU A 23 -16.51 -22.03 16.42
N GLU A 24 -16.07 -23.28 16.49
CA GLU A 24 -16.19 -24.03 17.74
C GLU A 24 -15.52 -23.19 18.84
N THR A 25 -16.34 -22.70 19.76
CA THR A 25 -15.98 -21.88 20.91
C THR A 25 -15.06 -22.58 21.92
N GLY A 26 -14.44 -23.71 21.55
CA GLY A 26 -13.51 -24.47 22.38
C GLY A 26 -12.13 -24.51 21.71
N LYS A 27 -11.06 -23.92 22.25
CA LYS A 27 -10.93 -23.13 23.47
C LYS A 27 -9.95 -21.98 23.17
N ILE A 28 -10.35 -20.73 23.40
CA ILE A 28 -9.45 -19.57 23.30
C ILE A 28 -8.17 -19.80 24.13
N GLU A 29 -8.27 -20.54 25.23
CA GLU A 29 -7.16 -20.90 26.12
C GLU A 29 -6.14 -21.90 25.53
N GLU A 30 -6.46 -22.59 24.42
CA GLU A 30 -5.52 -23.49 23.72
C GLU A 30 -4.46 -22.72 22.93
N TYR A 31 -4.71 -21.45 22.62
CA TYR A 31 -3.72 -20.57 21.97
C TYR A 31 -2.61 -20.18 22.94
N GLU A 32 -1.39 -20.01 22.44
CA GLU A 32 -0.25 -19.51 23.22
C GLU A 32 -0.55 -18.16 23.87
N SER A 33 -0.06 -17.97 25.11
CA SER A 33 -0.23 -16.72 25.86
C SER A 33 0.38 -15.53 25.10
N GLY A 34 -0.34 -14.40 25.06
CA GLY A 34 0.08 -13.17 24.38
C GLY A 34 -0.80 -12.84 23.18
N TYR A 35 -0.20 -12.34 22.10
CA TYR A 35 -0.93 -11.93 20.90
C TYR A 35 -1.81 -13.03 20.27
N PRO A 36 -1.37 -14.30 20.15
CA PRO A 36 -2.21 -15.36 19.59
C PRO A 36 -3.54 -15.53 20.35
N ARG A 37 -3.49 -15.74 21.66
CA ARG A 37 -4.69 -15.86 22.51
C ARG A 37 -5.55 -14.60 22.53
N PHE A 38 -4.94 -13.42 22.60
CA PHE A 38 -5.68 -12.15 22.58
C PHE A 38 -6.41 -11.93 21.26
N THR A 39 -5.78 -12.23 20.12
CA THR A 39 -6.45 -12.14 18.81
C THR A 39 -7.57 -13.17 18.67
N ALA A 40 -7.39 -14.40 19.19
CA ALA A 40 -8.45 -15.40 19.24
C ALA A 40 -9.65 -14.88 20.05
N LEU A 41 -9.42 -14.29 21.24
CA LEU A 41 -10.46 -13.67 22.06
C LEU A 41 -11.19 -12.54 21.34
N LEU A 42 -10.46 -11.61 20.72
CA LEU A 42 -11.06 -10.49 19.97
C LEU A 42 -11.88 -10.98 18.77
N SER A 43 -11.45 -12.05 18.11
CA SER A 43 -12.13 -12.63 16.95
C SER A 43 -13.29 -13.54 17.29
N ALA A 44 -13.35 -14.07 18.52
CA ALA A 44 -14.38 -15.02 18.99
C ALA A 44 -15.79 -14.44 18.95
N HIS A 45 -15.92 -13.12 19.09
CA HIS A 45 -17.19 -12.43 18.95
C HIS A 45 -17.00 -11.20 18.07
N ARG A 46 -17.47 -11.30 16.83
CA ARG A 46 -17.25 -10.28 15.78
C ARG A 46 -17.60 -8.84 16.19
N PRO A 47 -18.65 -8.57 16.98
CA PRO A 47 -18.91 -7.23 17.51
C PRO A 47 -17.83 -6.65 18.43
N TRP A 48 -16.96 -7.45 19.04
CA TRP A 48 -15.82 -6.97 19.85
C TRP A 48 -14.68 -6.46 18.99
N LEU A 49 -14.59 -6.89 17.73
CA LEU A 49 -13.54 -6.50 16.80
C LEU A 49 -13.95 -5.28 15.96
N ILE A 50 -14.05 -4.11 16.61
CA ILE A 50 -14.27 -2.83 15.92
C ILE A 50 -12.90 -2.21 15.58
N CYS A 51 -12.34 -2.60 14.45
CA CYS A 51 -11.12 -1.99 13.93
C CYS A 51 -11.46 -0.79 13.03
N ARG A 52 -10.84 0.37 13.29
CA ARG A 52 -10.95 1.53 12.40
C ARG A 52 -10.35 1.19 11.05
N ARG A 53 -11.18 1.23 10.00
CA ARG A 53 -10.69 1.15 8.62
C ARG A 53 -10.02 2.46 8.26
N PHE A 54 -8.69 2.45 8.12
CA PHE A 54 -7.89 3.63 7.77
C PHE A 54 -7.98 4.01 6.28
N ASP A 55 -9.09 3.71 5.60
CA ASP A 55 -9.21 3.79 4.14
C ASP A 55 -8.92 5.20 3.61
N LYS A 56 -9.53 6.23 4.22
CA LYS A 56 -9.27 7.65 3.87
C LYS A 56 -7.83 8.07 4.13
N LEU A 57 -7.24 7.59 5.23
CA LEU A 57 -5.87 7.93 5.60
C LEU A 57 -4.87 7.27 4.64
N ARG A 58 -5.06 5.99 4.33
CA ARG A 58 -4.27 5.24 3.35
C ARG A 58 -4.33 5.89 1.98
N ALA A 59 -5.53 6.23 1.49
CA ALA A 59 -5.69 6.91 0.21
C ALA A 59 -4.94 8.25 0.19
N ARG A 60 -5.00 9.03 1.27
CA ARG A 60 -4.27 10.30 1.37
C ARG A 60 -2.76 10.11 1.31
N ILE A 61 -2.22 9.09 1.99
CA ILE A 61 -0.79 8.78 1.95
C ILE A 61 -0.35 8.39 0.53
N VAL A 62 -1.13 7.55 -0.16
CA VAL A 62 -0.86 7.16 -1.56
C VAL A 62 -0.82 8.39 -2.47
N LEU A 63 -1.81 9.27 -2.38
CA LEU A 63 -1.86 10.49 -3.20
C LEU A 63 -0.66 11.41 -2.96
N LEU A 64 -0.21 11.56 -1.71
CA LEU A 64 0.97 12.37 -1.39
C LEU A 64 2.27 11.77 -1.97
N LYS A 65 2.39 10.44 -1.98
CA LYS A 65 3.55 9.76 -2.58
C LYS A 65 3.56 9.90 -4.11
N GLN A 66 2.38 9.79 -4.74
CA GLN A 66 2.21 10.00 -6.17
C GLN A 66 2.57 11.43 -6.58
N ASP A 67 2.12 12.43 -5.81
CA ASP A 67 2.46 13.84 -6.04
C ASP A 67 3.97 14.07 -6.01
N LYS A 68 4.66 13.52 -4.98
CA LYS A 68 6.13 13.57 -4.91
C LYS A 68 6.80 12.90 -6.12
N LEU A 69 6.33 11.72 -6.51
CA LEU A 69 6.87 11.01 -7.68
C LEU A 69 6.67 11.81 -8.96
N SER A 70 5.53 12.47 -9.14
CA SER A 70 5.25 13.33 -10.30
C SER A 70 6.24 14.50 -10.40
N LEU A 71 6.60 15.13 -9.28
CA LEU A 71 7.61 16.19 -9.27
C LEU A 71 9.01 15.67 -9.63
N LEU A 72 9.36 14.47 -9.15
CA LEU A 72 10.64 13.83 -9.47
C LEU A 72 10.72 13.40 -10.94
N GLU A 73 9.62 12.89 -11.48
CA GLU A 73 9.47 12.55 -12.90
C GLU A 73 9.69 13.79 -13.78
N GLN A 74 9.00 14.90 -13.50
CA GLN A 74 9.19 16.16 -14.21
C GLN A 74 10.63 16.68 -14.12
N ARG A 75 11.30 16.49 -12.97
CA ARG A 75 12.71 16.85 -12.81
C ARG A 75 13.61 15.97 -13.68
N LEU A 76 13.36 14.67 -13.72
CA LEU A 76 14.11 13.73 -14.53
C LEU A 76 13.95 14.04 -16.03
N GLU A 77 12.72 14.28 -16.49
CA GLU A 77 12.43 14.67 -17.88
C GLU A 77 13.21 15.93 -18.29
N ARG A 78 13.31 16.91 -17.39
CA ARG A 78 14.10 18.12 -17.64
C ARG A 78 15.59 17.82 -17.78
N VAL A 79 16.15 17.02 -16.86
CA VAL A 79 17.57 16.63 -16.92
C VAL A 79 17.87 15.84 -18.19
N ASP A 80 16.97 14.97 -18.62
CA ASP A 80 17.10 14.23 -19.88
C ASP A 80 17.03 15.13 -21.10
N HIS A 81 16.17 16.16 -21.07
CA HIS A 81 16.06 17.14 -22.16
C HIS A 81 17.30 18.04 -22.27
N GLU A 82 17.92 18.39 -21.15
CA GLU A 82 19.12 19.22 -21.08
C GLU A 82 20.42 18.45 -21.35
N GLU A 83 20.36 17.11 -21.41
CA GLU A 83 21.52 16.26 -21.64
C GLU A 83 22.07 16.40 -23.07
N THR A 84 23.35 16.72 -23.16
CA THR A 84 24.05 16.91 -24.45
C THR A 84 24.74 15.63 -24.92
N SER A 85 25.07 14.73 -23.99
CA SER A 85 25.72 13.46 -24.28
C SER A 85 24.70 12.37 -24.61
N LEU A 86 24.52 12.11 -25.91
CA LEU A 86 23.69 10.99 -26.38
C LEU A 86 24.13 9.63 -25.81
N LEU A 87 25.43 9.48 -25.52
CA LEU A 87 25.96 8.26 -24.91
C LEU A 87 25.42 8.04 -23.50
N PHE A 88 25.26 9.10 -22.71
CA PHE A 88 24.74 9.00 -21.35
C PHE A 88 23.26 8.58 -21.35
N LEU A 89 22.45 9.17 -22.24
CA LEU A 89 21.05 8.77 -22.44
C LEU A 89 20.91 7.32 -22.94
N GLY A 90 21.80 6.87 -23.83
CA GLY A 90 21.74 5.54 -24.42
C GLY A 90 22.33 4.42 -23.56
N LYS A 91 23.17 4.75 -22.57
CA LYS A 91 23.93 3.74 -21.80
C LYS A 91 24.17 4.17 -20.36
N SER A 92 23.25 3.80 -19.47
CA SER A 92 23.30 4.04 -18.02
C SER A 92 24.64 3.67 -17.36
N ARG A 93 25.31 2.59 -17.77
CA ARG A 93 26.64 2.20 -17.22
C ARG A 93 27.74 3.24 -17.46
N CYS A 94 27.57 4.08 -18.46
CA CYS A 94 28.50 5.14 -18.83
C CYS A 94 27.95 6.52 -18.47
N ASP A 95 26.79 6.58 -17.80
CA ASP A 95 26.14 7.82 -17.44
C ASP A 95 26.88 8.49 -16.28
N GLY A 96 27.44 9.67 -16.57
CA GLY A 96 28.12 10.52 -15.60
C GLY A 96 27.25 11.68 -15.09
N ASN A 97 26.00 11.79 -15.53
CA ASN A 97 25.12 12.89 -15.16
C ASN A 97 24.66 12.74 -13.70
N ARG A 98 25.33 13.48 -12.81
CA ARG A 98 25.09 13.39 -11.36
C ARG A 98 23.67 13.78 -10.97
N ASP A 99 23.05 14.70 -11.70
CA ASP A 99 21.70 15.20 -11.40
C ASP A 99 20.65 14.15 -11.80
N ARG A 100 20.84 13.47 -12.92
CA ARG A 100 20.01 12.32 -13.31
C ARG A 100 20.14 11.19 -12.29
N LEU A 101 21.37 10.81 -11.96
CA LEU A 101 21.63 9.74 -11.00
C LEU A 101 21.07 10.05 -9.61
N SER A 102 21.17 11.30 -9.13
CA SER A 102 20.56 11.69 -7.86
C SER A 102 19.04 11.63 -7.92
N THR A 103 18.44 12.12 -9.02
CA THR A 103 16.98 12.11 -9.19
C THR A 103 16.45 10.68 -9.26
N LEU A 104 17.14 9.79 -9.97
CA LEU A 104 16.80 8.36 -10.03
C LEU A 104 16.91 7.69 -8.65
N SER A 105 17.95 7.99 -7.87
CA SER A 105 18.07 7.46 -6.51
C SER A 105 16.95 7.96 -5.58
N GLU A 106 16.55 9.23 -5.70
CA GLU A 106 15.40 9.78 -4.97
C GLU A 106 14.08 9.10 -5.39
N ILE A 107 13.91 8.78 -6.67
CA ILE A 107 12.75 8.04 -7.20
C ILE A 107 12.74 6.61 -6.65
N GLU A 108 13.87 5.89 -6.69
CA GLU A 108 13.97 4.53 -6.13
C GLU A 108 13.59 4.50 -4.65
N ALA A 109 14.09 5.47 -3.87
CA ALA A 109 13.73 5.59 -2.46
C ALA A 109 12.24 5.91 -2.27
N ALA A 110 11.66 6.79 -3.09
CA ALA A 110 10.24 7.13 -3.01
C ALA A 110 9.33 5.95 -3.41
N LEU A 111 9.75 5.15 -4.39
CA LEU A 111 9.05 3.93 -4.81
C LEU A 111 9.15 2.80 -3.79
N ALA A 112 10.25 2.69 -3.05
CA ALA A 112 10.39 1.66 -2.02
C ALA A 112 9.32 1.78 -0.92
N ASP A 113 8.88 3.00 -0.63
CA ASP A 113 7.84 3.25 0.36
C ASP A 113 6.41 3.31 -0.24
N TYR A 114 6.24 3.17 -1.56
CA TYR A 114 4.95 3.31 -2.26
C TYR A 114 4.18 2.00 -2.37
#